data_AF-X6CCC5-F1
#
_entry.id   AF-X6CCC5-F1
#
_cell.length_a   1.000
_cell.length_b   1.000
_cell.length_c   1.000
_cell.angle_alpha   90.00
_cell.angle_beta   90.00
_cell.angle_gamma   90.00
#
_symmetry.space_group_name_H-M   'P 1'
#
loop_
_entity.id
_entity.type
_entity.pdbx_description
1 polymer ?
#
loop_
_entity_poly.entity_id
_entity_poly.type
_entity_poly.pdbx_seq_one_letter_code
_entity_poly.pdbx_strand_id
1 'polypeptide(L)'
;MAGLFYIFMNTARDPAFRANHLLSHVGEDLIQSATSLMTLAMESLGSVAKRELRFLIEASIKLCFVQQQGYNLTVEEKLNKFEYVLWSQKISVQRNLDLRLLPETFRPQLVEEVGRLYGLTSKFVHLTPAQIEQRIEMASRGRRLGRQIPAEIDEFNQLISKGLAASLVLLFHSVPTHVAGEWLVKTDGTSHDWYFAGSRFIAAIDSDFDYKHEQQDKLVEVQSARAAKVSF
;
A
#
# COMPACT_ATOMS: atom_id res chain seq x y z
N MET A 1 -1.06 0.20 -10.24
CA MET A 1 0.22 0.28 -10.99
C MET A 1 0.73 1.70 -11.15
N ALA A 2 -0.01 2.62 -11.81
CA ALA A 2 0.50 3.97 -12.13
C ALA A 2 1.09 4.75 -10.93
N GLY A 3 0.41 4.75 -9.77
CA GLY A 3 0.94 5.42 -8.57
C GLY A 3 2.27 4.86 -8.06
N LEU A 4 2.47 3.54 -8.10
CA LEU A 4 3.73 2.92 -7.67
C LEU A 4 4.89 3.27 -8.62
N PHE A 5 4.65 3.18 -9.93
CA PHE A 5 5.62 3.62 -10.94
C PHE A 5 5.97 5.09 -10.77
N TYR A 6 4.96 5.94 -10.53
CA TYR A 6 5.18 7.36 -10.30
C TYR A 6 6.06 7.61 -9.07
N ILE A 7 5.75 6.98 -7.92
CA ILE A 7 6.53 7.11 -6.70
C ILE A 7 8.00 6.74 -6.97
N PHE A 8 8.25 5.60 -7.63
CA PHE A 8 9.59 5.17 -7.97
C PHE A 8 10.31 6.16 -8.89
N MET A 9 9.69 6.52 -10.02
CA MET A 9 10.31 7.37 -11.05
C MET A 9 10.53 8.82 -10.59
N ASN A 10 9.60 9.37 -9.80
CA ASN A 10 9.72 10.73 -9.30
C ASN A 10 10.77 10.81 -8.18
N THR A 11 10.77 9.84 -7.24
CA THR A 11 11.81 9.78 -6.19
C THR A 11 13.20 9.55 -6.79
N ALA A 12 13.31 8.80 -7.91
CA ALA A 12 14.56 8.59 -8.62
C ALA A 12 15.18 9.85 -9.26
N ARG A 13 14.47 10.99 -9.24
CA ARG A 13 15.02 12.29 -9.63
C ARG A 13 15.98 12.86 -8.59
N ASP A 14 15.92 12.40 -7.34
CA ASP A 14 16.91 12.75 -6.32
C ASP A 14 18.29 12.15 -6.73
N PRO A 15 19.34 12.97 -6.90
CA PRO A 15 20.68 12.48 -7.22
C PRO A 15 21.21 11.44 -6.22
N ALA A 16 20.80 11.52 -4.96
CA ALA A 16 21.21 10.60 -3.92
C ALA A 16 20.37 9.32 -3.87
N PHE A 17 19.29 9.20 -4.67
CA PHE A 17 18.32 8.10 -4.60
C PHE A 17 18.95 6.71 -4.61
N ARG A 18 19.91 6.47 -5.50
CA ARG A 18 20.60 5.17 -5.58
C ARG A 18 21.54 4.91 -4.40
N ALA A 19 22.06 5.97 -3.79
CA ALA A 19 23.03 5.84 -2.70
C ALA A 19 22.34 5.70 -1.34
N ASN A 20 21.16 6.31 -1.16
CA ASN A 20 20.48 6.36 0.13
C ASN A 20 19.11 5.69 0.14
N HIS A 21 18.38 5.57 -0.98
CA HIS A 21 16.97 5.19 -0.90
C HIS A 21 16.74 3.71 -1.20
N LEU A 22 16.18 2.94 -0.27
CA LEU A 22 15.97 1.50 -0.46
C LEU A 22 15.05 1.17 -1.65
N LEU A 23 14.07 2.03 -2.00
CA LEU A 23 13.27 1.88 -3.23
C LEU A 23 14.12 1.73 -4.49
N SER A 24 15.35 2.28 -4.54
CA SER A 24 16.22 2.11 -5.71
C SER A 24 16.58 0.65 -6.00
N HIS A 25 16.50 -0.21 -4.98
CA HIS A 25 16.82 -1.65 -5.08
C HIS A 25 15.57 -2.55 -4.99
N VAL A 26 14.54 -2.14 -4.23
CA VAL A 26 13.33 -2.97 -4.02
C VAL A 26 12.11 -2.50 -4.80
N GLY A 27 12.22 -1.37 -5.52
CA GLY A 27 11.11 -0.81 -6.29
C GLY A 27 10.63 -1.75 -7.39
N GLU A 28 11.56 -2.45 -8.05
CA GLU A 28 11.23 -3.46 -9.05
C GLU A 28 10.46 -4.64 -8.44
N ASP A 29 10.86 -5.13 -7.25
CA ASP A 29 10.15 -6.19 -6.55
C ASP A 29 8.70 -5.77 -6.24
N LEU A 30 8.50 -4.54 -5.76
CA LEU A 30 7.14 -4.02 -5.51
C LEU A 30 6.31 -3.95 -6.80
N ILE A 31 6.90 -3.54 -7.92
CA ILE A 31 6.24 -3.47 -9.23
C ILE A 31 5.90 -4.86 -9.74
N GLN A 32 6.84 -5.81 -9.64
CA GLN A 32 6.65 -7.20 -10.02
C GLN A 32 5.54 -7.83 -9.18
N SER A 33 5.53 -7.61 -7.87
CA SER A 33 4.48 -8.12 -6.97
C SER A 33 3.11 -7.51 -7.23
N ALA A 34 3.04 -6.20 -7.53
CA ALA A 34 1.78 -5.56 -7.89
C ALA A 34 1.26 -6.07 -9.24
N THR A 35 2.15 -6.38 -10.18
CA THR A 35 1.80 -6.98 -11.48
C THR A 35 1.36 -8.44 -11.32
N SER A 36 2.08 -9.22 -10.51
CA SER A 36 1.77 -10.63 -10.27
C SER A 36 0.41 -10.78 -9.59
N LEU A 37 0.03 -9.89 -8.67
CA LEU A 37 -1.31 -9.86 -8.08
C LEU A 37 -2.43 -9.81 -9.11
N MET A 38 -2.27 -9.01 -10.18
CA MET A 38 -3.25 -8.90 -11.25
C MET A 38 -3.40 -10.24 -11.98
N THR A 39 -2.28 -10.85 -12.40
CA THR A 39 -2.28 -12.15 -13.07
C THR A 39 -2.85 -13.24 -12.16
N LEU A 40 -2.42 -13.30 -10.90
CA LEU A 40 -2.91 -14.28 -9.93
C LEU A 40 -4.42 -14.12 -9.66
N ALA A 41 -4.92 -12.89 -9.63
CA ALA A 41 -6.34 -12.62 -9.49
C ALA A 41 -7.14 -13.08 -10.73
N MET A 42 -6.66 -12.76 -11.93
CA MET A 42 -7.29 -13.18 -13.20
C MET A 42 -7.35 -14.70 -13.33
N GLU A 43 -6.30 -15.40 -12.91
CA GLU A 43 -6.22 -16.87 -12.93
C GLU A 43 -6.89 -17.54 -11.72
N SER A 44 -7.67 -16.80 -10.92
CA SER A 44 -8.40 -17.34 -9.77
C SER A 44 -7.49 -17.97 -8.67
N LEU A 45 -6.23 -17.56 -8.60
CA LEU A 45 -5.21 -18.05 -7.66
C LEU A 45 -5.22 -17.29 -6.32
N GLY A 46 -6.40 -17.14 -5.72
CA GLY A 46 -6.63 -16.23 -4.59
C GLY A 46 -5.75 -16.47 -3.35
N SER A 47 -5.41 -17.73 -3.01
CA SER A 47 -4.50 -17.99 -1.88
C SER A 47 -3.07 -17.52 -2.17
N VAL A 48 -2.61 -17.66 -3.41
CA VAL A 48 -1.28 -17.21 -3.83
C VAL A 48 -1.23 -15.69 -3.85
N ALA A 49 -2.26 -15.06 -4.41
CA ALA A 49 -2.38 -13.61 -4.40
C ALA A 49 -2.43 -13.03 -2.98
N LYS A 50 -3.10 -13.68 -2.02
CA LYS A 50 -3.09 -13.23 -0.61
C LYS A 50 -1.68 -13.28 0.00
N ARG A 51 -0.84 -14.26 -0.36
CA ARG A 51 0.57 -14.30 0.06
C ARG A 51 1.38 -13.16 -0.57
N GLU A 52 1.12 -12.87 -1.83
CA GLU A 52 1.79 -11.76 -2.53
C GLU A 52 1.41 -10.40 -1.94
N LEU A 53 0.12 -10.22 -1.61
CA LEU A 53 -0.37 -9.03 -0.94
C LEU A 53 0.28 -8.86 0.44
N ARG A 54 0.50 -9.96 1.18
CA ARG A 54 1.23 -9.94 2.46
C ARG A 54 2.65 -9.40 2.27
N PHE A 55 3.36 -9.82 1.22
CA PHE A 55 4.68 -9.30 0.90
C PHE A 55 4.63 -7.79 0.65
N LEU A 56 3.72 -7.30 -0.20
CA LEU A 56 3.59 -5.87 -0.48
C LEU A 56 3.31 -5.03 0.78
N ILE A 57 2.45 -5.52 1.67
CA ILE A 57 2.14 -4.85 2.93
C ILE A 57 3.39 -4.82 3.83
N GLU A 58 4.03 -5.97 4.06
CA GLU A 58 5.23 -6.07 4.90
C GLU A 58 6.38 -5.21 4.39
N ALA A 59 6.67 -5.31 3.08
CA ALA A 59 7.71 -4.53 2.42
C ALA A 59 7.44 -3.03 2.56
N SER A 60 6.21 -2.58 2.32
CA SER A 60 5.84 -1.16 2.43
C SER A 60 6.02 -0.63 3.86
N ILE A 61 5.63 -1.40 4.88
CA ILE A 61 5.81 -1.02 6.30
C ILE A 61 7.29 -0.88 6.65
N LYS A 62 8.08 -1.93 6.35
CA LYS A 62 9.50 -1.97 6.70
C LYS A 62 10.28 -0.89 5.98
N LEU A 63 10.00 -0.72 4.68
CA LEU A 63 10.59 0.32 3.86
C LEU A 63 10.27 1.70 4.43
N CYS A 64 9.00 1.99 4.72
CA CYS A 64 8.59 3.27 5.32
C CYS A 64 9.35 3.52 6.64
N PHE A 65 9.41 2.52 7.52
CA PHE A 65 10.13 2.63 8.79
C PHE A 65 11.62 2.92 8.60
N VAL A 66 12.32 2.13 7.79
CA VAL A 66 13.77 2.29 7.58
C VAL A 66 14.10 3.65 6.96
N GLN A 67 13.27 4.11 6.02
CA GLN A 67 13.47 5.39 5.35
C GLN A 67 13.24 6.58 6.27
N GLN A 68 12.26 6.50 7.16
CA GLN A 68 12.03 7.53 8.17
C GLN A 68 13.14 7.58 9.23
N GLN A 69 13.61 6.41 9.70
CA GLN A 69 14.59 6.32 10.78
C GLN A 69 16.05 6.47 10.32
N GLY A 70 16.28 6.45 9.01
CA GLY A 70 17.61 6.42 8.42
C GLY A 70 17.78 7.29 7.19
N TYR A 71 16.93 8.28 6.92
CA TYR A 71 16.90 9.00 5.63
C TYR A 71 18.29 9.36 5.07
N ASN A 72 19.17 9.93 5.89
CA ASN A 72 20.52 10.40 5.52
C ASN A 72 21.60 9.29 5.44
N LEU A 73 21.27 8.07 5.84
CA LEU A 73 22.20 6.93 5.77
C LEU A 73 22.27 6.38 4.35
N THR A 74 23.43 5.87 3.99
CA THR A 74 23.60 5.06 2.78
C THR A 74 22.80 3.76 2.87
N VAL A 75 22.58 3.13 1.71
CA VAL A 75 21.92 1.80 1.65
C VAL A 75 22.67 0.77 2.51
N GLU A 76 23.99 0.72 2.44
CA GLU A 76 24.80 -0.22 3.23
C GLU A 76 24.62 0.00 4.74
N GLU A 77 24.70 1.25 5.21
CA GLU A 77 24.46 1.58 6.62
C GLU A 77 23.04 1.22 7.07
N LYS A 78 22.04 1.37 6.19
CA LYS A 78 20.65 0.96 6.48
C LYS A 78 20.54 -0.55 6.64
N LEU A 79 21.16 -1.31 5.74
CA LEU A 79 21.15 -2.77 5.82
C LEU A 79 21.78 -3.26 7.13
N ASN A 80 22.91 -2.68 7.54
CA ASN A 80 23.57 -3.02 8.79
C ASN A 80 22.76 -2.57 10.02
N LYS A 81 22.29 -1.31 10.04
CA LYS A 81 21.57 -0.73 11.19
C LYS A 81 20.21 -1.39 11.42
N PHE A 82 19.51 -1.76 10.35
CA PHE A 82 18.14 -2.27 10.40
C PHE A 82 18.02 -3.75 10.04
N GLU A 83 19.13 -4.50 10.07
CA GLU A 83 19.19 -5.93 9.72
C GLU A 83 18.07 -6.73 10.40
N TYR A 84 17.92 -6.58 11.72
CA TYR A 84 16.87 -7.29 12.48
C TYR A 84 15.44 -6.94 12.03
N VAL A 85 15.20 -5.67 11.68
CA VAL A 85 13.88 -5.22 11.20
C VAL A 85 13.59 -5.82 9.83
N LEU A 86 14.58 -5.85 8.95
CA LEU A 86 14.44 -6.39 7.60
C LEU A 86 14.26 -7.92 7.63
N TRP A 87 15.00 -8.63 8.50
CA TRP A 87 14.93 -10.09 8.64
C TRP A 87 13.69 -10.59 9.37
N SER A 88 13.21 -9.86 10.39
CA SER A 88 12.06 -10.26 11.18
C SER A 88 10.79 -10.33 10.34
N GLN A 89 10.05 -11.45 10.41
CA GLN A 89 8.74 -11.52 9.76
C GLN A 89 7.70 -10.61 10.42
N LYS A 90 7.94 -10.14 11.65
CA LYS A 90 6.99 -9.30 12.39
C LYS A 90 7.00 -7.87 11.87
N ILE A 91 5.83 -7.24 11.85
CA ILE A 91 5.64 -5.84 11.43
C ILE A 91 5.37 -4.89 12.61
N SER A 92 5.83 -5.22 13.82
CA SER A 92 5.56 -4.39 15.01
C SER A 92 6.05 -2.94 14.88
N VAL A 93 7.02 -2.70 13.98
CA VAL A 93 7.52 -1.37 13.62
C VAL A 93 6.46 -0.44 13.03
N GLN A 94 5.32 -0.97 12.56
CA GLN A 94 4.20 -0.16 12.05
C GLN A 94 3.68 0.87 13.07
N ARG A 95 3.87 0.60 14.37
CA ARG A 95 3.43 1.48 15.47
C ARG A 95 4.35 2.70 15.65
N ASN A 96 5.52 2.67 15.04
CA ASN A 96 6.58 3.68 15.17
C ASN A 96 6.76 4.48 13.87
N LEU A 97 5.78 4.42 12.97
CA LEU A 97 5.79 5.17 11.72
C LEU A 97 5.37 6.61 11.96
N ASP A 98 6.09 7.55 11.34
CA ASP A 98 5.64 8.93 11.21
C ASP A 98 4.60 9.01 10.08
N LEU A 99 3.33 9.25 10.46
CA LEU A 99 2.20 9.34 9.55
C LEU A 99 1.75 10.79 9.33
N ARG A 100 2.72 11.71 9.20
CA ARG A 100 2.49 13.16 9.11
C ARG A 100 1.54 13.61 7.99
N LEU A 101 1.49 12.91 6.84
CA LEU A 101 0.58 13.25 5.74
C LEU A 101 -0.88 12.88 6.06
N LEU A 102 -1.14 12.20 7.18
CA LEU A 102 -2.48 11.90 7.64
C LEU A 102 -2.88 12.85 8.77
N PRO A 103 -4.15 13.32 8.77
CA PRO A 103 -4.74 13.94 9.94
C PRO A 103 -4.66 13.00 11.15
N GLU A 104 -4.49 13.57 12.35
CA GLU A 104 -4.25 12.80 13.58
C GLU A 104 -5.33 11.73 13.83
N THR A 105 -6.57 12.00 13.44
CA THR A 105 -7.70 11.07 13.56
C THR A 105 -7.56 9.80 12.72
N PHE A 106 -6.85 9.86 11.58
CA PHE A 106 -6.66 8.73 10.66
C PHE A 106 -5.41 7.90 10.96
N ARG A 107 -4.43 8.46 11.68
CA ARG A 107 -3.17 7.77 12.02
C ARG A 107 -3.38 6.44 12.77
N PRO A 108 -4.11 6.38 13.91
CA PRO A 108 -4.32 5.11 14.60
C PRO A 108 -5.16 4.13 13.77
N GLN A 109 -6.11 4.65 12.97
CA GLN A 109 -6.94 3.82 12.08
C GLN A 109 -6.11 3.13 10.99
N LEU A 110 -5.11 3.82 10.42
CA LEU A 110 -4.21 3.20 9.44
C LEU A 110 -3.38 2.11 10.11
N VAL A 111 -2.80 2.37 11.29
CA VAL A 111 -1.96 1.40 12.01
C VAL A 111 -2.75 0.12 12.32
N GLU A 112 -4.01 0.27 12.76
CA GLU A 112 -4.90 -0.87 13.00
C GLU A 112 -5.22 -1.62 11.70
N GLU A 113 -5.60 -0.89 10.64
CA GLU A 113 -5.97 -1.48 9.35
C GLU A 113 -4.81 -2.27 8.73
N VAL A 114 -3.61 -1.69 8.72
CA VAL A 114 -2.39 -2.35 8.22
C VAL A 114 -2.10 -3.63 9.03
N GLY A 115 -2.22 -3.57 10.35
CA GLY A 115 -2.05 -4.75 11.21
C GLY A 115 -3.07 -5.84 10.93
N ARG A 116 -4.34 -5.45 10.71
CA ARG A 116 -5.43 -6.37 10.34
C ARG A 116 -5.19 -7.01 8.99
N LEU A 117 -4.83 -6.22 7.96
CA LEU A 117 -4.53 -6.69 6.61
C LEU A 117 -3.35 -7.67 6.61
N TYR A 118 -2.27 -7.33 7.31
CA TYR A 118 -1.12 -8.22 7.48
C TYR A 118 -1.50 -9.52 8.19
N GLY A 119 -2.30 -9.44 9.27
CA GLY A 119 -2.76 -10.62 10.01
C GLY A 119 -3.64 -11.55 9.16
N LEU A 120 -4.57 -10.99 8.38
CA LEU A 120 -5.43 -11.74 7.47
C LEU A 120 -4.63 -12.44 6.36
N THR A 121 -3.72 -11.71 5.73
CA THR A 121 -2.92 -12.23 4.60
C THR A 121 -1.86 -13.23 5.06
N SER A 122 -1.31 -13.08 6.28
CA SER A 122 -0.34 -14.02 6.86
C SER A 122 -0.91 -15.42 7.10
N LYS A 123 -2.23 -15.56 7.25
CA LYS A 123 -2.88 -16.89 7.35
C LYS A 123 -2.60 -17.77 6.14
N PHE A 124 -2.27 -17.18 4.99
CA PHE A 124 -2.07 -17.90 3.73
C PHE A 124 -0.62 -18.29 3.44
N VAL A 125 0.34 -17.91 4.30
CA VAL A 125 1.77 -18.18 4.10
C VAL A 125 2.12 -19.64 4.36
N HIS A 126 1.62 -20.20 5.46
CA HIS A 126 1.83 -21.59 5.85
C HIS A 126 0.54 -22.38 5.71
N LEU A 127 0.66 -23.65 5.33
CA LEU A 127 -0.48 -24.55 5.30
C LEU A 127 -0.94 -24.84 6.74
N THR A 128 -2.22 -24.65 7.02
CA THR A 128 -2.83 -24.90 8.33
C THR A 128 -3.98 -25.90 8.24
N PRO A 129 -4.32 -26.64 9.31
CA PRO A 129 -5.47 -27.55 9.32
C PRO A 129 -6.78 -26.86 8.92
N ALA A 130 -7.04 -25.66 9.45
CA ALA A 130 -8.22 -24.86 9.13
C ALA A 130 -8.35 -24.56 7.62
N GLN A 131 -7.23 -24.35 6.91
CA GLN A 131 -7.27 -24.16 5.46
C GLN A 131 -7.56 -25.45 4.70
N ILE A 132 -7.08 -26.59 5.19
CA ILE A 132 -7.35 -27.90 4.59
C ILE A 132 -8.85 -28.20 4.73
N GLU A 133 -9.39 -28.01 5.93
CA GLU A 133 -10.82 -28.16 6.22
C GLU A 133 -11.68 -27.24 5.35
N GLN A 134 -11.33 -25.95 5.26
CA GLN A 134 -12.02 -25.01 4.37
C GLN A 134 -11.99 -25.48 2.91
N ARG A 135 -10.86 -26.01 2.42
CA ARG A 135 -10.76 -26.53 1.05
C ARG A 135 -11.60 -27.77 0.82
N ILE A 136 -11.68 -28.67 1.80
CA ILE A 136 -12.55 -29.85 1.74
C ILE A 136 -14.01 -29.42 1.67
N GLU A 137 -14.43 -28.47 2.53
CA GLU A 137 -15.78 -27.92 2.54
C GLU A 137 -16.13 -27.24 1.20
N MET A 138 -15.25 -26.38 0.69
CA MET A 138 -15.43 -25.72 -0.61
C MET A 138 -15.56 -26.74 -1.75
N ALA A 139 -14.68 -27.75 -1.77
CA ALA A 139 -14.69 -28.79 -2.79
C ALA A 139 -15.98 -29.62 -2.74
N SER A 140 -16.51 -29.91 -1.54
CA SER A 140 -17.78 -30.62 -1.36
C SER A 140 -18.98 -29.86 -1.92
N ARG A 141 -18.90 -28.51 -1.96
CA ARG A 141 -19.91 -27.62 -2.56
C ARG A 141 -19.65 -27.31 -4.04
N GLY A 142 -18.74 -28.03 -4.70
CA GLY A 142 -18.38 -27.78 -6.09
C GLY A 142 -17.57 -26.51 -6.34
N ARG A 143 -17.15 -25.81 -5.27
CA ARG A 143 -16.30 -24.62 -5.35
C ARG A 143 -14.84 -25.05 -5.47
N ARG A 144 -14.27 -24.84 -6.65
CA ARG A 144 -12.88 -25.16 -6.99
C ARG A 144 -12.24 -23.94 -7.66
N LEU A 145 -10.96 -24.04 -7.96
CA LEU A 145 -10.25 -23.05 -8.76
C LEU A 145 -11.00 -22.79 -10.07
N GLY A 146 -11.26 -21.51 -10.36
CA GLY A 146 -12.06 -21.08 -11.52
C GLY A 146 -13.58 -21.26 -11.36
N ARG A 147 -14.06 -21.63 -10.17
CA ARG A 147 -15.48 -21.78 -9.83
C ARG A 147 -15.84 -21.07 -8.52
N GLN A 148 -15.26 -19.89 -8.29
CA GLN A 148 -15.66 -19.03 -7.18
C GLN A 148 -17.06 -18.44 -7.40
N ILE A 149 -17.75 -18.14 -6.29
CA ILE A 149 -19.00 -17.36 -6.34
C ILE A 149 -18.72 -15.86 -6.28
N PRO A 150 -19.64 -14.99 -6.77
CA PRO A 150 -19.44 -13.54 -6.76
C PRO A 150 -19.01 -12.96 -5.41
N ALA A 151 -19.62 -13.42 -4.31
CA ALA A 151 -19.27 -12.95 -2.97
C ALA A 151 -17.81 -13.22 -2.57
N GLU A 152 -17.22 -14.35 -3.02
CA GLU A 152 -15.82 -14.68 -2.75
C GLU A 152 -14.86 -13.79 -3.57
N ILE A 153 -15.29 -13.42 -4.79
CA ILE A 153 -14.57 -12.48 -5.66
C ILE A 153 -14.61 -11.08 -5.06
N ASP A 154 -15.77 -10.64 -4.56
CA ASP A 154 -15.95 -9.33 -3.94
C ASP A 154 -15.13 -9.20 -2.65
N GLU A 155 -15.16 -10.21 -1.77
CA GLU A 155 -14.32 -10.22 -0.55
C GLU A 155 -12.83 -10.14 -0.91
N PHE A 156 -12.41 -10.88 -1.94
CA PHE A 156 -11.03 -10.89 -2.40
C PHE A 156 -10.62 -9.54 -3.03
N ASN A 157 -11.47 -8.93 -3.83
CA ASN A 157 -11.27 -7.60 -4.39
C ASN A 157 -11.14 -6.55 -3.29
N GLN A 158 -12.03 -6.56 -2.29
CA GLN A 158 -11.94 -5.63 -1.16
C GLN A 158 -10.63 -5.78 -0.39
N LEU A 159 -10.18 -7.03 -0.17
CA LEU A 159 -8.90 -7.30 0.49
C LEU A 159 -7.71 -6.74 -0.30
N ILE A 160 -7.67 -6.99 -1.62
CA ILE A 160 -6.62 -6.45 -2.50
C ILE A 160 -6.66 -4.92 -2.51
N SER A 161 -7.82 -4.31 -2.69
CA SER A 161 -7.97 -2.86 -2.78
C SER A 161 -7.48 -2.16 -1.51
N LYS A 162 -7.87 -2.67 -0.34
CA LYS A 162 -7.42 -2.14 0.96
C LYS A 162 -5.93 -2.36 1.18
N GLY A 163 -5.42 -3.55 0.86
CA GLY A 163 -3.99 -3.87 0.96
C GLY A 163 -3.12 -2.98 0.08
N LEU A 164 -3.47 -2.82 -1.19
CA LEU A 164 -2.74 -1.97 -2.13
C LEU A 164 -2.85 -0.49 -1.76
N ALA A 165 -4.02 -0.01 -1.32
CA ALA A 165 -4.18 1.37 -0.85
C ALA A 165 -3.31 1.64 0.38
N ALA A 166 -3.29 0.73 1.35
CA ALA A 166 -2.45 0.85 2.53
C ALA A 166 -0.96 0.83 2.17
N SER A 167 -0.53 -0.04 1.24
CA SER A 167 0.84 -0.03 0.72
C SER A 167 1.19 1.31 0.06
N LEU A 168 0.30 1.87 -0.78
CA LEU A 168 0.53 3.17 -1.42
C LEU A 168 0.65 4.31 -0.39
N VAL A 169 -0.22 4.34 0.62
CA VAL A 169 -0.14 5.29 1.74
C VAL A 169 1.22 5.22 2.42
N LEU A 170 1.69 4.03 2.76
CA LEU A 170 2.99 3.82 3.41
C LEU A 170 4.15 4.23 2.49
N LEU A 171 4.04 3.96 1.19
CA LEU A 171 5.04 4.36 0.21
C LEU A 171 5.12 5.88 0.07
N PHE A 172 4.00 6.61 0.05
CA PHE A 172 4.00 8.08 0.09
C PHE A 172 4.66 8.64 1.36
N HIS A 173 4.53 7.95 2.49
CA HIS A 173 5.22 8.32 3.73
C HIS A 173 6.70 7.94 3.76
N SER A 174 7.15 7.09 2.82
CA SER A 174 8.55 6.67 2.72
C SER A 174 9.41 7.58 1.83
N VAL A 175 8.78 8.48 1.07
CA VAL A 175 9.41 9.38 0.11
C VAL A 175 9.21 10.86 0.50
N PRO A 176 9.95 11.80 -0.08
CA PRO A 176 9.72 13.23 0.16
C PRO A 176 8.28 13.67 -0.14
N THR A 177 7.76 14.60 0.65
CA THR A 177 6.35 15.03 0.59
C THR A 177 5.95 15.63 -0.75
N HIS A 178 6.88 16.26 -1.47
CA HIS A 178 6.62 16.81 -2.81
C HIS A 178 6.23 15.70 -3.81
N VAL A 179 6.75 14.49 -3.68
CA VAL A 179 6.39 13.35 -4.55
C VAL A 179 4.91 13.00 -4.39
N ALA A 180 4.40 13.00 -3.15
CA ALA A 180 2.98 12.77 -2.89
C ALA A 180 2.13 13.94 -3.42
N GLY A 181 2.56 15.18 -3.16
CA GLY A 181 1.82 16.38 -3.57
C GLY A 181 1.75 16.59 -5.09
N GLU A 182 2.77 16.21 -5.84
CA GLU A 182 2.76 16.26 -7.32
C GLU A 182 1.93 15.12 -7.94
N TRP A 183 1.75 13.99 -7.25
CA TRP A 183 0.89 12.91 -7.72
C TRP A 183 -0.58 13.16 -7.43
N LEU A 184 -0.91 13.73 -6.28
CA LEU A 184 -2.29 13.84 -5.82
C LEU A 184 -2.97 15.09 -6.38
N VAL A 185 -2.21 16.18 -6.56
CA VAL A 185 -2.70 17.46 -7.05
C VAL A 185 -2.22 17.71 -8.48
N LYS A 186 -3.17 17.88 -9.41
CA LYS A 186 -2.85 18.28 -10.79
C LYS A 186 -2.48 19.75 -10.89
N THR A 187 -1.84 20.10 -12.00
CA THR A 187 -1.51 21.49 -12.35
C THR A 187 -2.72 22.42 -12.46
N ASP A 188 -3.93 21.87 -12.70
CA ASP A 188 -5.19 22.62 -12.78
C ASP A 188 -5.94 22.74 -11.44
N GLY A 189 -5.31 22.30 -10.35
CA GLY A 189 -5.87 22.29 -9.00
C GLY A 189 -6.77 21.11 -8.67
N THR A 190 -7.11 20.25 -9.64
CA THR A 190 -8.00 19.10 -9.41
C THR A 190 -7.25 17.88 -8.88
N SER A 191 -7.94 16.99 -8.18
CA SER A 191 -7.36 15.69 -7.80
C SER A 191 -7.29 14.74 -8.99
N HIS A 192 -6.33 13.82 -8.99
CA HIS A 192 -6.30 12.73 -9.95
C HIS A 192 -7.52 11.81 -9.82
N ASP A 193 -8.15 11.49 -10.96
CA ASP A 193 -9.18 10.47 -11.02
C ASP A 193 -8.53 9.10 -11.23
N TRP A 194 -8.40 8.34 -10.14
CA TRP A 194 -7.85 6.99 -10.13
C TRP A 194 -8.55 6.13 -9.09
N TYR A 195 -8.47 4.81 -9.26
CA TYR A 195 -9.17 3.83 -8.40
C TYR A 195 -8.90 4.05 -6.91
N PHE A 196 -7.65 4.30 -6.54
CA PHE A 196 -7.25 4.43 -5.14
C PHE A 196 -7.64 5.76 -4.48
N ALA A 197 -8.13 6.75 -5.25
CA ALA A 197 -8.78 7.93 -4.64
C ALA A 197 -10.08 7.56 -3.90
N GLY A 198 -10.63 6.37 -4.11
CA GLY A 198 -11.75 5.84 -3.31
C GLY A 198 -11.33 5.34 -1.92
N SER A 199 -10.03 5.26 -1.61
CA SER A 199 -9.56 4.90 -0.28
C SER A 199 -9.66 6.08 0.68
N ARG A 200 -10.26 5.86 1.86
CA ARG A 200 -10.33 6.90 2.92
C ARG A 200 -8.96 7.44 3.34
N PHE A 201 -7.91 6.63 3.28
CA PHE A 201 -6.57 7.04 3.67
C PHE A 201 -5.85 7.84 2.57
N ILE A 202 -6.03 7.46 1.31
CA ILE A 202 -5.51 8.25 0.18
C ILE A 202 -6.22 9.60 0.11
N ALA A 203 -7.55 9.62 0.29
CA ALA A 203 -8.31 10.86 0.40
C ALA A 203 -7.83 11.73 1.57
N ALA A 204 -7.53 11.13 2.72
CA ALA A 204 -6.97 11.85 3.86
C ALA A 204 -5.57 12.44 3.57
N ILE A 205 -4.70 11.73 2.84
CA ILE A 205 -3.42 12.29 2.37
C ILE A 205 -3.67 13.43 1.37
N ASP A 206 -4.58 13.26 0.42
CA ASP A 206 -4.90 14.31 -0.56
C ASP A 206 -5.34 15.61 0.14
N SER A 207 -6.07 15.51 1.25
CA SER A 207 -6.47 16.68 2.05
C SER A 207 -5.33 17.40 2.76
N ASP A 208 -4.18 16.76 2.96
CA ASP A 208 -2.98 17.43 3.49
C ASP A 208 -2.46 18.49 2.52
N PHE A 209 -2.82 18.39 1.22
CA PHE A 209 -2.38 19.30 0.17
C PHE A 209 -3.39 20.42 -0.15
N ASP A 210 -4.52 20.49 0.57
CA ASP A 210 -5.56 21.51 0.40
C ASP A 210 -5.05 22.95 0.60
N TYR A 211 -3.84 23.15 1.15
CA TYR A 211 -3.20 24.47 1.29
C TYR A 211 -2.59 25.01 -0.02
N LYS A 212 -2.42 24.16 -1.04
CA LYS A 212 -1.78 24.53 -2.30
C LYS A 212 -2.57 25.62 -3.03
N HIS A 213 -1.85 26.60 -3.56
CA HIS A 213 -2.45 27.76 -4.23
C HIS A 213 -3.30 27.33 -5.43
N GLU A 214 -2.82 26.35 -6.22
CA GLU A 214 -3.52 25.82 -7.38
C GLU A 214 -4.91 25.24 -7.06
N GLN A 215 -5.18 24.82 -5.82
CA GLN A 215 -6.46 24.22 -5.44
C GLN A 215 -7.47 25.23 -4.86
N GLN A 216 -7.04 26.42 -4.42
CA GLN A 216 -7.89 27.31 -3.61
C GLN A 216 -9.18 27.71 -4.32
N ASP A 217 -9.09 28.00 -5.62
CA ASP A 217 -10.25 28.42 -6.42
C ASP A 217 -11.31 27.31 -6.58
N LYS A 218 -10.93 26.04 -6.39
CA LYS A 218 -11.79 24.85 -6.56
C LYS A 218 -11.92 24.02 -5.28
N LEU A 219 -11.46 24.53 -4.15
CA LEU A 219 -11.27 23.73 -2.95
C LEU A 219 -12.56 23.03 -2.50
N VAL A 220 -13.69 23.74 -2.52
CA VAL A 220 -15.00 23.20 -2.14
C VAL A 220 -15.44 22.07 -3.08
N GLU A 221 -15.20 22.22 -4.38
CA GLU A 221 -15.51 21.20 -5.39
C GLU A 221 -14.63 19.96 -5.18
N VAL A 222 -13.33 20.16 -4.99
CA VAL A 222 -12.35 19.10 -4.73
C VAL A 222 -12.70 18.32 -3.47
N GLN A 223 -12.99 19.01 -2.36
CA GLN A 223 -13.38 18.38 -1.09
C GLN A 223 -14.67 17.57 -1.24
N SER A 224 -15.67 18.12 -1.94
CA SER A 224 -16.94 17.43 -2.18
C SER A 224 -16.76 16.18 -3.06
N ALA A 225 -15.99 16.30 -4.15
CA ALA A 225 -15.69 15.17 -5.04
C ALA A 225 -14.89 14.08 -4.33
N ARG A 226 -13.89 14.47 -3.53
CA ARG A 226 -13.09 13.56 -2.71
C ARG A 226 -13.97 12.81 -1.71
N ALA A 227 -14.81 13.51 -0.96
CA ALA A 227 -15.70 12.89 0.02
C ALA A 227 -16.71 11.92 -0.62
N ALA A 228 -17.28 12.28 -1.77
CA ALA A 228 -18.24 11.44 -2.49
C ALA A 228 -17.62 10.15 -3.05
N LYS A 229 -16.31 10.14 -3.31
CA LYS A 229 -15.62 9.00 -3.92
C LYS A 229 -15.17 7.94 -2.92
N VAL A 230 -15.02 8.31 -1.64
CA VAL A 230 -14.58 7.39 -0.60
C VAL A 230 -15.55 6.21 -0.51
N SER A 231 -15.01 5.02 -0.73
CA SER A 231 -15.78 3.77 -0.79
C SER A 231 -15.13 2.62 -0.04
N PHE A 232 -13.84 2.74 0.35
CA PHE A 232 -13.14 1.67 1.07
C PHE A 232 -11.98 2.12 1.98
#